data_AF-A0A015L699-F1
#
_entry.id   AF-A0A015L699-F1
#
_cell.length_a   1.000
_cell.length_b   1.000
_cell.length_c   1.000
_cell.angle_alpha   90.00
_cell.angle_beta   90.00
_cell.angle_gamma   90.00
#
_symmetry.space_group_name_H-M   'P 1'
#
loop_
_entity.id
_entity.type
_entity.pdbx_description
1 polymer ?
#
loop_
_entity_poly.entity_id
_entity_poly.type
_entity_poly.pdbx_seq_one_letter_code
_entity_poly.pdbx_strand_id
1 'polypeptide(L)'
;MKFNLFLLLLTTLIAVGELKQKQTPLFFWGIDTTGKIVLTNPGSIWQLKETTVKGIYQINPATSPNQFVQDNGKGQALTYNNNANAQQSQYFRIDTTPVLGGKEFTIQSALTSGFASTIVGSPFVLDSTVPQSWVLQH
;
A
#
# COMPACT_ATOMS: atom_id res chain seq x y z
N MET A 1 45.70 -48.70 -10.02
CA MET A 1 44.39 -48.11 -9.66
C MET A 1 44.54 -46.62 -9.41
N LYS A 2 43.96 -45.80 -10.30
CA LYS A 2 43.15 -44.59 -10.06
C LYS A 2 43.08 -43.80 -11.37
N PHE A 3 41.93 -43.93 -12.03
CA PHE A 3 41.46 -43.02 -13.07
C PHE A 3 41.23 -41.65 -12.45
N ASN A 4 41.61 -40.57 -13.13
CA ASN A 4 40.90 -39.30 -13.05
C ASN A 4 40.66 -38.79 -14.46
N LEU A 5 39.42 -39.04 -14.89
CA LEU A 5 38.72 -38.45 -16.02
C LEU A 5 38.33 -37.00 -15.65
N PHE A 6 37.89 -36.23 -16.64
CA PHE A 6 37.33 -34.86 -16.61
C PHE A 6 38.38 -33.76 -16.90
N LEU A 7 38.24 -32.95 -17.95
CA LEU A 7 37.01 -32.36 -18.47
C LEU A 7 37.02 -32.29 -20.01
N LEU A 8 35.95 -32.82 -20.61
CA LEU A 8 35.55 -32.60 -21.99
C LEU A 8 35.35 -31.10 -22.26
N LEU A 9 35.71 -30.66 -23.46
CA LEU A 9 35.15 -29.48 -24.11
C LEU A 9 33.61 -29.49 -24.01
N LEU A 10 33.00 -28.35 -23.69
CA LEU A 10 31.71 -28.01 -24.29
C LEU A 10 31.59 -26.50 -24.49
N THR A 11 31.71 -26.13 -25.76
CA THR A 11 31.38 -24.82 -26.33
C THR A 11 29.91 -24.48 -26.12
N THR A 12 29.66 -23.17 -26.06
CA THR A 12 28.40 -22.48 -26.38
C THR A 12 27.15 -22.86 -25.60
N LEU A 13 26.83 -22.03 -24.60
CA LEU A 13 25.45 -21.64 -24.36
C LEU A 13 25.42 -20.12 -24.11
N ILE A 14 25.48 -19.33 -25.19
CA ILE A 14 24.91 -17.98 -25.17
C ILE A 14 23.40 -18.22 -25.18
N ALA A 15 22.84 -18.49 -24.00
CA ALA A 15 21.43 -18.30 -23.80
C ALA A 15 21.21 -16.79 -23.87
N VAL A 16 20.81 -16.30 -25.05
CA VAL A 16 20.06 -15.05 -25.17
C VAL A 16 18.70 -15.34 -24.53
N GLY A 17 18.70 -15.47 -23.20
CA GLY A 17 17.50 -15.32 -22.43
C GLY A 17 17.12 -13.87 -22.59
N GLU A 18 16.00 -13.59 -23.25
CA GLU A 18 15.30 -12.35 -23.05
C GLU A 18 15.31 -12.09 -21.53
N LEU A 19 16.06 -11.08 -21.11
CA LEU A 19 15.88 -10.48 -19.80
C LEU A 19 14.45 -9.93 -19.83
N LYS A 20 13.46 -10.80 -19.56
CA LYS A 20 12.17 -10.36 -19.09
C LYS A 20 12.48 -9.69 -17.78
N GLN A 21 12.69 -8.38 -17.85
CA GLN A 21 12.80 -7.51 -16.71
C GLN A 21 11.61 -7.89 -15.84
N LYS A 22 11.89 -8.56 -14.71
CA LYS A 22 10.85 -9.00 -13.78
C LYS A 22 10.20 -7.71 -13.29
N GLN A 23 9.10 -7.35 -13.93
CA GLN A 23 8.40 -6.12 -13.63
C GLN A 23 7.92 -6.27 -12.19
N THR A 24 8.44 -5.43 -11.30
CA THR A 24 8.01 -5.44 -9.91
C THR A 24 6.50 -5.20 -9.93
N PRO A 25 5.69 -6.11 -9.36
CA PRO A 25 4.25 -5.95 -9.39
C PRO A 25 3.90 -4.65 -8.66
N LEU A 26 3.15 -3.78 -9.34
CA LEU A 26 2.55 -2.60 -8.74
C LEU A 26 1.36 -3.06 -7.90
N PHE A 27 1.34 -2.66 -6.63
CA PHE A 27 0.26 -2.93 -5.70
C PHE A 27 -0.49 -1.65 -5.39
N PHE A 28 -1.80 -1.76 -5.25
CA PHE A 28 -2.71 -0.64 -5.00
C PHE A 28 -3.55 -0.92 -3.77
N TRP A 29 -4.16 0.12 -3.22
CA TRP A 29 -5.15 -0.05 -2.17
C TRP A 29 -6.37 -0.79 -2.74
N GLY A 30 -6.85 -1.78 -1.99
CA GLY A 30 -8.05 -2.52 -2.29
C GLY A 30 -8.77 -2.94 -1.02
N ILE A 31 -9.86 -3.67 -1.20
CA ILE A 31 -10.73 -4.16 -0.13
C ILE A 31 -10.84 -5.67 -0.26
N ASP A 32 -10.59 -6.39 0.83
CA ASP A 32 -10.80 -7.84 0.86
C ASP A 32 -12.27 -8.22 1.11
N THR A 33 -12.58 -9.51 1.03
CA THR A 33 -13.94 -10.04 1.24
C THR A 33 -14.47 -9.85 2.66
N THR A 34 -13.61 -9.49 3.62
CA THR A 34 -13.97 -9.19 5.02
C THR A 34 -14.11 -7.69 5.28
N GLY A 35 -13.88 -6.87 4.26
CA GLY A 35 -13.95 -5.43 4.32
C GLY A 35 -12.75 -4.74 4.97
N LYS A 36 -11.60 -5.41 4.98
CA LYS A 36 -10.33 -4.80 5.40
C LYS A 36 -9.62 -4.18 4.21
N ILE A 37 -8.89 -3.10 4.48
CA ILE A 37 -8.03 -2.49 3.47
C ILE A 37 -6.78 -3.35 3.29
N VAL A 38 -6.45 -3.70 2.05
CA VAL A 38 -5.33 -4.60 1.69
C VAL A 38 -4.62 -4.08 0.43
N LEU A 39 -3.48 -4.70 0.07
CA LEU A 39 -2.83 -4.49 -1.22
C LEU A 39 -3.40 -5.44 -2.29
N THR A 40 -3.82 -4.91 -3.44
CA THR A 40 -4.35 -5.68 -4.57
C THR A 40 -3.65 -5.36 -5.89
N ASN A 41 -3.77 -6.27 -6.86
CA ASN A 41 -3.42 -6.08 -8.26
C ASN A 41 -4.41 -6.91 -9.12
N PRO A 42 -5.21 -6.31 -10.02
CA PRO A 42 -5.24 -4.89 -10.38
C PRO A 42 -5.73 -3.98 -9.25
N GLY A 43 -5.48 -2.68 -9.39
CA GLY A 43 -5.87 -1.67 -8.40
C GLY A 43 -7.28 -1.13 -8.57
N SER A 44 -7.77 -0.45 -7.52
CA SER A 44 -9.01 0.32 -7.52
C SER A 44 -8.74 1.82 -7.44
N ILE A 45 -9.64 2.64 -7.98
CA ILE A 45 -9.57 4.10 -7.84
C ILE A 45 -10.12 4.51 -6.47
N TRP A 46 -9.34 5.31 -5.75
CA TRP A 46 -9.69 5.89 -4.46
C TRP A 46 -9.77 7.41 -4.56
N GLN A 47 -10.62 7.99 -3.72
CA GLN A 47 -10.85 9.42 -3.62
C GLN A 47 -10.30 9.94 -2.30
N LEU A 48 -9.69 11.11 -2.36
CA LEU A 48 -9.31 11.92 -1.21
C LEU A 48 -10.31 13.07 -1.11
N LYS A 49 -11.14 13.06 -0.07
CA LYS A 49 -12.10 14.13 0.20
C LYS A 49 -11.56 15.01 1.33
N GLU A 50 -11.10 16.20 0.99
CA GLU A 50 -10.62 17.14 1.99
C GLU A 50 -11.76 17.59 2.91
N THR A 51 -11.47 17.67 4.20
CA THR A 51 -12.40 18.19 5.22
C THR A 51 -12.34 19.73 5.27
N THR A 52 -13.05 20.35 6.21
CA THR A 52 -12.91 21.79 6.46
C THR A 52 -11.54 22.17 7.03
N VAL A 53 -10.77 21.20 7.52
CA VAL A 53 -9.40 21.39 8.02
C VAL A 53 -8.41 20.97 6.93
N LYS A 54 -7.62 21.94 6.47
CA LYS A 54 -6.61 21.72 5.42
C LYS A 54 -5.65 20.58 5.79
N GLY A 55 -5.40 19.69 4.84
CA GLY A 55 -4.48 18.56 5.04
C GLY A 55 -5.08 17.39 5.81
N ILE A 56 -6.36 17.47 6.20
CA ILE A 56 -7.12 16.35 6.76
C ILE A 56 -8.15 15.88 5.72
N TYR A 57 -8.11 14.60 5.42
CA TYR A 57 -8.89 13.96 4.38
C TYR A 57 -9.70 12.79 4.92
N GLN A 58 -10.83 12.53 4.29
CA GLN A 58 -11.46 11.22 4.27
C GLN A 58 -11.01 10.47 3.02
N ILE A 59 -10.88 9.15 3.12
CA ILE A 59 -10.44 8.29 2.02
C ILE A 59 -11.57 7.29 1.73
N ASN A 60 -11.99 7.15 0.48
CA ASN A 60 -13.05 6.24 0.08
C ASN A 60 -12.83 5.64 -1.33
N PRO A 61 -13.35 4.45 -1.64
CA PRO A 61 -13.38 3.95 -3.00
C PRO A 61 -14.26 4.87 -3.86
N ALA A 62 -13.86 5.09 -5.12
CA ALA A 62 -14.68 5.88 -6.05
C ALA A 62 -16.07 5.25 -6.32
N THR A 63 -16.18 3.93 -6.19
CA THR A 63 -17.43 3.17 -6.33
C THR A 63 -18.35 3.25 -5.11
N SER A 64 -17.83 3.69 -3.95
CA SER A 64 -18.54 3.72 -2.68
C SER A 64 -18.36 5.06 -1.96
N PRO A 65 -18.90 6.16 -2.49
CA PRO A 65 -18.61 7.53 -2.02
C PRO A 65 -19.09 7.83 -0.58
N ASN A 66 -19.91 6.96 0.00
CA ASN A 66 -20.44 7.12 1.37
C ASN A 66 -19.76 6.18 2.38
N GLN A 67 -18.76 5.41 1.96
CA GLN A 67 -18.04 4.48 2.83
C GLN A 67 -16.57 4.89 2.94
N PHE A 68 -16.13 5.18 4.15
CA PHE A 68 -14.82 5.76 4.41
C PHE A 68 -13.92 4.77 5.14
N VAL A 69 -12.62 4.86 4.87
CA VAL A 69 -11.59 4.16 5.65
C VAL A 69 -11.71 4.59 7.11
N GLN A 70 -11.56 3.63 8.03
CA GLN A 70 -11.73 3.80 9.46
C GLN A 70 -10.53 3.25 10.23
N ASP A 71 -9.97 4.11 11.09
CA ASP A 71 -9.09 3.76 12.19
C ASP A 71 -9.88 3.01 13.28
N ASN A 72 -9.51 1.75 13.50
CA ASN A 72 -10.10 0.88 14.52
C ASN A 72 -9.25 0.77 15.80
N GLY A 73 -8.19 1.57 15.91
CA GLY A 73 -7.22 1.55 17.00
C GLY A 73 -5.85 1.04 16.57
N LYS A 74 -4.85 1.29 17.41
CA LYS A 74 -3.46 0.88 17.18
C LYS A 74 -3.35 -0.65 16.98
N GLY A 75 -2.65 -1.06 15.93
CA GLY A 75 -2.46 -2.47 15.59
C GLY A 75 -3.72 -3.20 15.08
N GLN A 76 -4.87 -2.52 15.01
CA GLN A 76 -6.07 -3.05 14.41
C GLN A 76 -6.07 -2.79 12.91
N ALA A 77 -6.67 -3.70 12.15
CA ALA A 77 -6.80 -3.55 10.72
C ALA A 77 -7.69 -2.33 10.39
N LEU A 78 -7.28 -1.54 9.40
CA LEU A 78 -8.14 -0.54 8.78
C LEU A 78 -9.29 -1.26 8.07
N THR A 79 -10.50 -0.78 8.32
CA THR A 79 -11.70 -1.22 7.59
C THR A 79 -12.28 -0.05 6.81
N TYR A 80 -13.28 -0.31 5.97
CA TYR A 80 -14.10 0.75 5.40
C TYR A 80 -15.55 0.53 5.85
N ASN A 81 -16.20 1.59 6.34
CA ASN A 81 -17.54 1.49 6.90
C ASN A 81 -18.44 2.60 6.37
N ASN A 82 -19.74 2.31 6.28
CA ASN A 82 -20.76 3.30 5.97
C ASN A 82 -21.06 4.09 7.25
N ASN A 83 -20.77 5.38 7.26
CA ASN A 83 -21.24 6.22 8.35
C ASN A 83 -21.60 7.60 7.81
N ALA A 84 -22.88 7.97 7.94
CA ALA A 84 -23.42 9.25 7.48
C ALA A 84 -22.87 10.45 8.29
N ASN A 85 -22.33 10.19 9.48
CA ASN A 85 -21.72 11.19 10.34
C ASN A 85 -20.20 11.04 10.29
N ALA A 86 -19.52 12.08 9.83
CA ALA A 86 -18.07 12.07 9.72
C ALA A 86 -17.43 11.96 11.12
N GLN A 87 -16.82 10.80 11.41
CA GLN A 87 -16.19 10.49 12.69
C GLN A 87 -14.69 10.77 12.63
N GLN A 88 -14.09 11.16 13.75
CA GLN A 88 -12.65 11.41 13.82
C GLN A 88 -11.80 10.19 13.45
N SER A 89 -12.32 8.98 13.66
CA SER A 89 -11.70 7.72 13.21
C SER A 89 -11.62 7.58 11.69
N GLN A 90 -12.31 8.41 10.91
CA GLN A 90 -12.30 8.38 9.44
C GLN A 90 -11.45 9.50 8.82
N TYR A 91 -10.73 10.24 9.67
CA TYR A 91 -9.91 11.36 9.25
C TYR A 91 -8.44 10.98 9.24
N PHE A 92 -7.77 11.31 8.14
CA PHE A 92 -6.37 11.01 7.93
C PHE A 92 -5.63 12.27 7.51
N ARG A 93 -4.44 12.46 8.05
CA ARG A 93 -3.46 13.42 7.56
C ARG A 93 -2.69 12.77 6.43
N ILE A 94 -2.56 13.49 5.33
CA ILE A 94 -1.73 13.10 4.20
C ILE A 94 -0.55 14.05 4.19
N ASP A 95 0.58 13.59 4.71
CA ASP A 95 1.78 14.41 4.76
C ASP A 95 2.54 14.27 3.44
N THR A 96 2.74 15.41 2.79
CA THR A 96 3.49 15.55 1.54
C THR A 96 4.95 15.93 1.80
N THR A 97 5.33 16.16 3.07
CA THR A 97 6.72 16.33 3.47
C THR A 97 7.45 15.03 3.17
N PRO A 98 8.34 15.02 2.16
CA PRO A 98 8.65 13.77 1.48
C PRO A 98 9.54 12.86 2.30
N VAL A 99 9.12 11.62 2.42
CA VAL A 99 10.03 10.50 2.60
C VAL A 99 10.67 10.27 1.23
N LEU A 100 11.88 10.81 1.01
CA LEU A 100 12.70 10.64 -0.21
C LEU A 100 12.04 11.11 -1.54
N GLY A 101 12.42 12.30 -2.00
CA GLY A 101 12.26 12.68 -3.43
C GLY A 101 10.94 13.33 -3.87
N GLY A 102 10.08 13.76 -2.95
CA GLY A 102 9.00 14.71 -3.26
C GLY A 102 7.73 14.14 -3.89
N LYS A 103 7.66 12.82 -4.11
CA LYS A 103 6.54 12.15 -4.80
C LYS A 103 5.78 11.14 -3.95
N GLU A 104 6.28 10.88 -2.74
CA GLU A 104 5.68 9.94 -1.83
C GLU A 104 5.07 10.68 -0.63
N PHE A 105 3.95 10.19 -0.15
CA PHE A 105 3.23 10.72 0.99
C PHE A 105 3.04 9.66 2.06
N THR A 106 2.87 10.10 3.30
CA THR A 106 2.47 9.23 4.41
C THR A 106 1.01 9.44 4.72
N ILE A 107 0.33 8.37 5.13
CA ILE A 107 -1.05 8.44 5.60
C ILE A 107 -1.02 8.21 7.11
N GLN A 108 -1.47 9.18 7.88
CA GLN A 108 -1.49 9.13 9.34
C GLN A 108 -2.92 9.30 9.85
N SER A 109 -3.34 8.49 10.82
CA SER A 109 -4.63 8.69 11.47
C SER A 109 -4.69 10.04 12.20
N ALA A 110 -5.81 10.76 12.07
CA ALA A 110 -6.08 11.96 12.85
C ALA A 110 -6.54 11.67 14.29
N LEU A 111 -6.91 10.41 14.59
CA LEU A 111 -7.34 9.95 15.91
C LEU A 111 -6.16 9.43 16.74
N THR A 112 -5.46 8.40 16.25
CA THR A 112 -4.41 7.71 16.99
C THR A 112 -2.99 8.18 16.63
N SER A 113 -2.84 9.00 15.58
CA SER A 113 -1.54 9.42 15.04
C SER A 113 -0.64 8.27 14.55
N GLY A 114 -1.16 7.05 14.43
CA GLY A 114 -0.44 5.94 13.80
C GLY A 114 -0.39 6.11 12.28
N PHE A 115 0.67 5.59 11.66
CA PHE A 115 0.85 5.59 10.21
C PHE A 115 0.27 4.32 9.60
N ALA A 116 -0.42 4.47 8.48
CA ALA A 116 -0.93 3.35 7.70
C ALA A 116 0.24 2.59 7.06
N SER A 117 0.40 1.34 7.48
CA SER A 117 1.44 0.45 7.00
C SER A 117 0.87 -0.93 6.70
N THR A 118 1.52 -1.64 5.79
CA THR A 118 1.17 -3.01 5.42
C THR A 118 2.33 -3.73 4.75
N ILE A 119 2.21 -5.06 4.70
CA ILE A 119 3.01 -5.93 3.85
C ILE A 119 2.09 -6.70 2.92
N VAL A 120 2.62 -7.16 1.78
CA VAL A 120 1.84 -7.96 0.82
C VAL A 120 1.20 -9.16 1.51
N GLY A 121 -0.12 -9.32 1.33
CA GLY A 121 -0.90 -10.39 1.95
C GLY A 121 -1.42 -10.08 3.37
N SER A 122 -1.18 -8.88 3.90
CA SER A 122 -1.71 -8.44 5.19
C SER A 122 -2.65 -7.23 5.05
N PRO A 123 -3.63 -7.08 5.95
CA PRO A 123 -4.38 -5.85 6.09
C PRO A 123 -3.49 -4.68 6.45
N PHE A 124 -3.88 -3.49 6.02
CA PHE A 124 -3.33 -2.26 6.55
C PHE A 124 -3.64 -2.15 8.04
N VAL A 125 -2.64 -1.74 8.81
CA VAL A 125 -2.77 -1.42 10.23
C VAL A 125 -2.20 -0.04 10.49
N LEU A 126 -2.52 0.52 11.65
CA LEU A 126 -1.87 1.73 12.14
C LEU A 126 -0.76 1.36 13.12
N ASP A 127 0.48 1.54 12.69
CA ASP A 127 1.68 1.41 13.53
C ASP A 127 2.22 2.81 13.86
N SER A 128 2.61 3.01 15.11
CA SER A 128 3.14 4.27 15.59
C SER A 128 4.65 4.45 15.34
N THR A 129 5.36 3.44 14.83
CA THR A 129 6.82 3.42 14.86
C THR A 129 7.52 3.71 13.53
N VAL A 130 6.91 3.38 12.38
CA VAL A 130 7.55 3.59 11.06
C VAL A 130 6.51 4.01 10.03
N PRO A 131 6.63 5.21 9.42
CA PRO A 131 5.80 5.59 8.30
C PRO A 131 6.18 4.80 7.05
N GLN A 132 5.17 4.24 6.38
CA GLN A 132 5.31 3.73 5.02
C GLN A 132 4.83 4.80 4.03
N SER A 133 5.60 5.00 2.96
CA SER A 133 5.28 5.97 1.93
C SER A 133 4.43 5.37 0.81
N TRP A 134 3.60 6.20 0.19
CA TRP A 134 2.66 5.85 -0.86
C TRP A 134 2.78 6.85 -2.02
N VAL A 135 2.44 6.44 -3.25
CA VAL A 135 2.48 7.30 -4.44
C VAL A 135 1.05 7.48 -4.98
N LEU A 136 0.66 8.73 -5.29
CA LEU A 136 -0.64 9.02 -5.86
C LEU A 136 -0.48 8.89 -7.36
N GLN A 137 -1.28 8.02 -7.96
CA GLN A 137 -1.34 7.88 -9.40
C GLN A 137 -2.63 8.56 -9.89
N HIS A 138 -2.46 9.56 -10.76
CA HIS A 138 -3.55 10.28 -11.43
C HIS A 138 -3.93 9.58 -12.74
#